data_AF-A0A4Q7Y2V0-F1
#
_entry.id   AF-A0A4Q7Y2V0-F1
#
_cell.length_a   1.000
_cell.length_b   1.000
_cell.length_c   1.000
_cell.angle_alpha   90.00
_cell.angle_beta   90.00
_cell.angle_gamma   90.00
#
_symmetry.space_group_name_H-M   'P 1'
#
loop_
_entity.id
_entity.type
_entity.pdbx_description
1 polymer ?
#
loop_
_entity_poly.entity_id
_entity_poly.type
_entity_poly.pdbx_seq_one_letter_code
_entity_poly.pdbx_strand_id
1 'polypeptide(L)'
;MRVQREHHPEWIPEVWQHIQERRVQRVLAGIDHVPDRRTRASRPRRRQRPAARTLHLEEHPNTTWLIGDRIVALLDAAQIQRRQWDWQRRLWMIPTSQAETLATYAEWRERRVVTREQFDS
;
A
#
# COMPACT_ATOMS: atom_id res chain seq x y z
N MET A 1 20.47 -19.49 -19.12
CA MET A 1 21.58 -18.64 -19.59
C MET A 1 22.05 -17.76 -18.44
N ARG A 2 23.30 -17.92 -17.97
CA ARG A 2 23.92 -16.98 -17.01
C ARG A 2 24.47 -15.81 -17.83
N VAL A 3 23.83 -14.65 -17.72
CA VAL A 3 24.41 -13.41 -18.27
C VAL A 3 25.73 -13.18 -17.54
N GLN A 4 26.83 -13.08 -18.29
CA GLN A 4 28.13 -12.73 -17.72
C GLN A 4 28.01 -11.33 -17.12
N ARG A 5 28.51 -11.13 -15.88
CA ARG A 5 28.24 -9.93 -15.06
C ARG A 5 28.66 -8.62 -15.73
N GLU A 6 29.59 -8.70 -16.66
CA GLU A 6 30.15 -7.61 -17.46
C GLU A 6 29.16 -7.06 -18.50
N HIS A 7 28.05 -7.77 -18.76
CA HIS A 7 27.02 -7.38 -19.73
C HIS A 7 25.78 -6.74 -19.06
N HIS A 8 25.84 -6.40 -17.77
CA HIS A 8 24.74 -5.68 -17.11
C HIS A 8 24.74 -4.21 -17.54
N PRO A 9 23.60 -3.61 -17.92
CA PRO A 9 23.53 -2.23 -18.43
C PRO A 9 23.98 -1.17 -17.41
N GLU A 10 24.07 -1.52 -16.13
CA GLU A 10 24.55 -0.66 -15.04
C GLU A 10 25.96 -1.08 -14.54
N TRP A 11 26.73 -1.82 -15.34
CA TRP A 11 28.07 -2.25 -14.95
C TRP A 11 29.05 -1.07 -14.98
N ILE A 12 29.40 -0.58 -13.78
CA ILE A 12 30.38 0.49 -13.59
C ILE A 12 31.64 -0.14 -12.96
N PRO A 13 32.77 -0.20 -13.68
CA PRO A 13 34.01 -0.84 -13.21
C PRO A 13 34.50 -0.28 -11.87
N GLU A 14 34.45 1.04 -11.70
CA GLU A 14 34.94 1.77 -10.54
C GLU A 14 34.13 1.44 -9.27
N VAL A 15 32.81 1.32 -9.39
CA VAL A 15 31.92 0.91 -8.30
C VAL A 15 32.26 -0.52 -7.85
N TRP A 16 32.58 -1.40 -8.80
CA TRP A 16 32.96 -2.78 -8.50
C TRP A 16 34.33 -2.89 -7.85
N GLN A 17 35.31 -2.14 -8.34
CA GLN A 17 36.64 -2.08 -7.73
C GLN A 17 36.55 -1.58 -6.29
N HIS A 18 35.81 -0.51 -6.05
CA HIS A 18 35.52 0.02 -4.72
C HIS A 18 34.82 -1.02 -3.81
N ILE A 19 33.89 -1.81 -4.35
CA ILE A 19 33.22 -2.91 -3.62
C ILE A 19 34.23 -4.02 -3.25
N GLN A 20 35.15 -4.38 -4.15
CA GLN A 20 36.16 -5.40 -3.87
C GLN A 20 37.17 -4.93 -2.82
N GLU A 21 37.65 -3.69 -2.92
CA GLU A 21 38.55 -3.09 -1.93
C GLU A 21 37.91 -3.08 -0.54
N ARG A 22 36.63 -2.69 -0.43
CA ARG A 22 35.90 -2.75 0.85
C ARG A 22 35.70 -4.16 1.37
N ARG A 23 35.60 -5.17 0.50
CA ARG A 23 35.54 -6.58 0.94
C ARG A 23 36.89 -7.03 1.50
N VAL A 24 37.99 -6.73 0.81
CA VAL A 24 39.35 -7.05 1.27
C VAL A 24 39.63 -6.37 2.60
N GLN A 25 39.34 -5.07 2.72
CA GLN A 25 39.51 -4.33 3.98
C GLN A 25 38.71 -4.94 5.15
N ARG A 26 37.49 -5.42 4.90
CA ARG A 26 36.67 -6.09 5.93
C ARG A 26 37.25 -7.43 6.36
N VAL A 27 37.73 -8.23 5.40
CA VAL A 27 38.39 -9.51 5.68
C VAL A 27 39.68 -9.29 6.48
N LEU A 28 40.51 -8.32 6.07
CA LEU A 28 41.73 -7.94 6.80
C LEU A 28 41.43 -7.40 8.21
N ALA A 29 40.30 -6.71 8.39
CA ALA A 29 39.83 -6.23 9.69
C ALA A 29 39.15 -7.32 10.55
N GLY A 30 39.12 -8.58 10.09
CA GLY A 30 38.47 -9.68 10.80
C GLY A 30 36.94 -9.56 10.88
N ILE A 31 36.33 -8.71 10.05
CA ILE A 31 34.88 -8.49 10.00
C ILE A 31 34.26 -9.57 9.12
N ASP A 32 34.07 -10.76 9.69
CA ASP A 32 33.36 -11.86 9.04
C ASP A 32 31.85 -11.76 9.29
N HIS A 33 31.22 -10.67 8.81
CA HIS A 33 29.77 -10.55 8.85
C HIS A 33 29.16 -11.04 7.54
N VAL A 34 29.24 -12.35 7.30
CA VAL A 34 28.20 -13.02 6.52
C VAL A 34 26.99 -13.08 7.45
N PRO A 35 25.90 -12.34 7.18
CA PRO A 35 24.70 -12.50 7.98
C PRO A 35 24.26 -13.96 7.82
N ASP A 36 24.50 -14.76 8.86
CA ASP A 36 24.09 -16.15 8.89
C ASP A 36 22.59 -16.18 8.56
N ARG A 37 22.19 -17.11 7.70
CA ARG A 37 20.76 -17.33 7.40
C ARG A 37 19.98 -17.51 8.71
N ARG A 38 20.61 -18.04 9.75
CA ARG A 38 20.06 -18.13 11.11
C ARG A 38 19.83 -16.75 11.75
N THR A 39 20.73 -15.77 11.58
CA THR A 39 20.53 -14.39 12.08
C THR A 39 19.40 -13.65 11.36
N ARG A 40 19.10 -14.00 10.09
CA ARG A 40 17.89 -13.50 9.41
C ARG A 40 16.61 -14.09 10.00
N ALA A 41 16.63 -15.38 10.37
CA ALA A 41 15.47 -16.07 10.93
C ALA A 41 15.15 -15.62 12.37
N SER A 42 16.16 -15.20 13.14
CA SER A 42 16.01 -14.71 14.51
C SER A 42 15.65 -13.22 14.62
N ARG A 43 15.61 -12.48 13.50
CA ARG A 43 14.99 -11.14 13.52
C ARG A 43 13.51 -11.32 13.82
N PRO A 44 12.97 -10.70 14.88
CA PRO A 44 11.54 -10.75 15.13
C PRO A 44 10.86 -10.27 13.86
N ARG A 45 9.98 -11.10 13.28
CA ARG A 45 9.10 -10.71 12.18
C ARG A 45 8.55 -9.34 12.59
N ARG A 46 8.99 -8.27 11.92
CA ARG A 46 8.40 -6.94 12.11
C ARG A 46 6.91 -7.19 12.05
N ARG A 47 6.19 -6.93 13.15
CA ARG A 47 4.73 -7.07 13.18
C ARG A 47 4.24 -6.36 11.93
N GLN A 48 3.65 -7.11 11.00
CA GLN A 48 3.09 -6.52 9.80
C GLN A 48 2.10 -5.49 10.31
N ARG A 49 2.41 -4.21 10.10
CA ARG A 49 1.45 -3.16 10.43
C ARG A 49 0.22 -3.49 9.58
N PRO A 50 -1.00 -3.51 10.16
CA PRO A 50 -2.19 -3.69 9.35
C PRO A 50 -2.15 -2.65 8.22
N ALA A 51 -2.38 -3.10 6.99
CA ALA A 51 -2.43 -2.20 5.84
C ALA A 51 -3.42 -1.07 6.14
N ALA A 52 -3.11 0.15 5.69
CA ALA A 52 -4.02 1.28 5.85
C ALA A 52 -5.35 0.93 5.16
N ARG A 53 -6.46 1.08 5.87
CA ARG A 53 -7.79 0.91 5.29
C ARG A 53 -8.03 2.03 4.29
N THR A 54 -8.67 1.71 3.17
CA THR A 54 -8.94 2.68 2.12
C THR A 54 -10.44 2.77 1.86
N LEU A 55 -10.86 3.93 1.39
CA LEU A 55 -12.21 4.16 0.86
C LEU A 55 -12.06 4.99 -0.40
N HIS A 56 -12.48 4.42 -1.53
CA HIS A 56 -12.53 5.12 -2.78
C HIS A 56 -13.98 5.45 -3.12
N LEU A 57 -14.21 6.71 -3.50
CA LEU A 57 -15.51 7.27 -3.85
C LEU A 57 -15.50 7.62 -5.34
N GLU A 58 -16.35 6.95 -6.12
CA GLU A 58 -16.64 7.32 -7.50
C GLU A 58 -17.90 8.19 -7.49
N GLU A 59 -17.74 9.50 -7.63
CA GLU A 59 -18.81 10.49 -7.55
C GLU A 59 -19.44 10.72 -8.93
N HIS A 60 -20.72 10.36 -9.08
CA HIS A 60 -21.57 10.74 -10.20
C HIS A 60 -22.54 11.86 -9.77
N PRO A 61 -23.27 12.50 -10.71
CA PRO A 61 -24.13 13.65 -10.37
C PRO A 61 -25.11 13.41 -9.21
N ASN A 62 -25.67 12.20 -9.09
CA ASN A 62 -26.68 11.89 -8.07
C ASN A 62 -26.29 10.77 -7.10
N THR A 63 -25.34 9.93 -7.49
CA THR A 63 -24.96 8.73 -6.74
C THR A 63 -23.45 8.61 -6.64
N THR A 64 -22.98 8.10 -5.51
CA THR A 64 -21.56 7.80 -5.30
C THR A 64 -21.39 6.30 -5.07
N TRP A 65 -20.56 5.64 -5.87
CA TRP A 65 -20.16 4.26 -5.63
C TRP A 65 -19.03 4.20 -4.60
N LEU A 66 -19.08 3.19 -3.74
CA LEU A 66 -18.20 3.00 -2.60
C LEU A 66 -17.33 1.76 -2.80
N ILE A 67 -16.02 1.96 -2.87
CA ILE A 67 -15.04 0.90 -3.07
C ILE A 67 -14.10 0.85 -1.85
N GLY A 68 -14.02 -0.31 -1.20
CA GLY A 68 -13.18 -0.47 -0.02
C GLY A 68 -13.62 -1.64 0.86
N ASP A 69 -12.95 -1.80 1.99
CA ASP A 69 -13.27 -2.86 2.95
C ASP A 69 -14.37 -2.42 3.93
N ARG A 70 -15.17 -3.38 4.41
CA ARG A 70 -16.14 -3.15 5.51
C ARG A 70 -17.10 -1.97 5.28
N ILE A 71 -17.53 -1.74 4.04
CA ILE A 71 -18.37 -0.59 3.67
C ILE A 71 -19.69 -0.55 4.47
N VAL A 72 -20.35 -1.70 4.66
CA VAL A 72 -21.61 -1.75 5.44
C VAL A 72 -21.41 -1.25 6.87
N ALA A 73 -20.36 -1.76 7.55
CA ALA A 73 -20.05 -1.35 8.91
C ALA A 73 -19.70 0.14 8.99
N LEU A 74 -18.97 0.66 7.99
CA LEU A 74 -18.65 2.08 7.90
C LEU A 74 -19.92 2.93 7.73
N LEU A 75 -20.84 2.50 6.85
CA LEU A 75 -22.11 3.19 6.62
C LEU A 75 -23.00 3.17 7.87
N ASP A 76 -23.06 2.03 8.57
CA ASP A 76 -23.80 1.91 9.83
C ASP A 76 -23.21 2.84 10.90
N ALA A 77 -21.88 2.88 11.01
CA ALA A 77 -21.17 3.72 11.98
C ALA A 77 -21.30 5.23 11.68
N ALA A 78 -21.39 5.60 10.39
CA ALA A 78 -21.68 6.93 9.92
C ALA A 78 -23.20 7.27 9.92
N GLN A 79 -24.05 6.34 10.37
CA GLN A 79 -25.51 6.47 10.42
C GLN A 79 -26.16 6.78 9.06
N ILE A 80 -25.54 6.31 7.97
CA ILE A 80 -26.07 6.47 6.61
C ILE A 80 -27.05 5.34 6.30
N GLN A 81 -28.34 5.69 6.34
CA GLN A 81 -29.44 4.74 6.09
C GLN A 81 -29.80 4.64 4.60
N ARG A 82 -29.65 5.74 3.84
CA ARG A 82 -29.97 5.78 2.42
C ARG A 82 -28.79 5.18 1.64
N ARG A 83 -28.81 3.86 1.48
CA ARG A 83 -27.82 3.11 0.71
C ARG A 83 -28.50 2.08 -0.19
N GLN A 84 -27.89 1.83 -1.35
CA GLN A 84 -28.35 0.84 -2.30
C GLN A 84 -27.20 -0.06 -2.72
N TRP A 85 -27.48 -1.33 -2.97
CA TRP A 85 -26.50 -2.24 -3.54
C TRP A 85 -26.67 -2.31 -5.06
N ASP A 86 -25.59 -2.04 -5.79
CA ASP A 86 -25.52 -2.26 -7.24
C ASP A 86 -25.08 -3.71 -7.49
N TRP A 87 -25.99 -4.53 -8.01
CA TRP A 87 -25.73 -5.94 -8.31
C TRP A 87 -24.76 -6.15 -9.47
N GLN A 88 -24.73 -5.23 -10.44
CA GLN A 88 -23.89 -5.35 -11.62
C GLN A 88 -22.42 -5.07 -11.27
N ARG A 89 -22.17 -3.99 -10.52
CA ARG A 89 -20.82 -3.64 -10.06
C ARG A 89 -20.41 -4.36 -8.77
N ARG A 90 -21.38 -4.93 -8.05
CA ARG A 90 -21.20 -5.50 -6.70
C ARG A 90 -20.59 -4.48 -5.74
N LEU A 91 -21.13 -3.28 -5.75
CA LEU A 91 -20.69 -2.15 -4.93
C LEU A 91 -21.87 -1.51 -4.19
N TRP A 92 -21.59 -0.89 -3.04
CA TRP A 92 -22.56 -0.06 -2.34
C TRP A 92 -22.60 1.34 -2.97
N MET A 93 -23.79 1.92 -2.97
CA MET A 93 -24.09 3.26 -3.45
C MET A 93 -24.75 4.08 -2.34
N ILE A 94 -24.45 5.36 -2.33
CA ILE A 94 -25.15 6.37 -1.53
C ILE A 94 -25.49 7.58 -2.39
N PRO A 95 -26.45 8.43 -2.00
CA PRO A 95 -26.64 9.74 -2.62
C PRO A 95 -25.35 10.57 -2.52
N THR A 96 -24.98 11.29 -3.59
CA THR A 96 -23.75 12.11 -3.62
C THR A 96 -23.72 13.15 -2.50
N SER A 97 -24.89 13.66 -2.08
CA SER A 97 -25.01 14.58 -0.93
C SER A 97 -24.51 14.01 0.41
N GLN A 98 -24.36 12.67 0.53
CA GLN A 98 -23.85 12.00 1.72
C GLN A 98 -22.38 11.58 1.59
N ALA A 99 -21.77 11.74 0.41
CA ALA A 99 -20.39 11.35 0.15
C ALA A 99 -19.39 12.10 1.03
N GLU A 100 -19.57 13.41 1.18
CA GLU A 100 -18.72 14.26 2.03
C GLU A 100 -18.76 13.82 3.50
N THR A 101 -19.96 13.52 4.02
CA THR A 101 -20.14 13.05 5.40
C THR A 101 -19.44 11.72 5.62
N LEU A 102 -19.59 10.78 4.67
CA LEU A 102 -18.92 9.48 4.74
C LEU A 102 -17.39 9.63 4.65
N ALA A 103 -16.89 10.46 3.74
CA ALA A 103 -15.46 10.73 3.58
C ALA A 103 -14.86 11.29 4.87
N THR A 104 -15.47 12.35 5.41
CA THR A 104 -15.05 12.97 6.67
C THR A 104 -15.05 11.95 7.81
N TYR A 105 -16.12 11.14 7.93
CA TYR A 105 -16.18 10.10 8.96
C TYR A 105 -15.04 9.08 8.80
N ALA A 106 -14.83 8.58 7.58
CA ALA A 106 -13.82 7.58 7.28
C ALA A 106 -12.39 8.06 7.59
N GLU A 107 -12.05 9.31 7.25
CA GLU A 107 -10.75 9.90 7.53
C GLU A 107 -10.54 10.12 9.03
N TRP A 108 -11.50 10.79 9.69
CA TRP A 108 -11.30 11.27 11.06
C TRP A 108 -11.51 10.19 12.11
N ARG A 109 -12.52 9.34 11.96
CA ARG A 109 -12.86 8.30 12.94
C ARG A 109 -12.15 6.99 12.68
N GLU A 110 -12.11 6.56 11.42
CA GLU A 110 -11.52 5.27 11.06
C GLU A 110 -10.08 5.34 10.55
N ARG A 111 -9.51 6.54 10.40
CA ARG A 111 -8.14 6.76 9.89
C ARG A 111 -7.91 6.08 8.53
N ARG A 112 -8.95 6.07 7.69
CA ARG A 112 -8.86 5.54 6.33
C ARG A 112 -8.20 6.56 5.40
N VAL A 113 -7.51 6.07 4.39
CA VAL A 113 -7.11 6.88 3.24
C VAL A 113 -8.31 6.97 2.31
N VAL A 114 -8.84 8.17 2.12
CA VAL A 114 -9.97 8.42 1.23
C VAL A 114 -9.47 8.97 -0.10
N THR A 115 -9.95 8.42 -1.20
CA THR A 115 -9.70 8.93 -2.55
C THR A 115 -11.03 9.19 -3.24
N ARG A 116 -11.08 10.23 -4.07
CA ARG A 116 -12.29 10.63 -4.79
C ARG A 116 -11.99 10.75 -6.27
N GLU A 117 -12.88 10.26 -7.09
CA GLU A 117 -12.87 10.43 -8.53
C GLU A 117 -14.24 10.96 -8.96
N GLN A 118 -14.24 12.09 -9.67
CA GLN A 118 -15.45 12.74 -10.13
C GLN A 118 -15.69 12.41 -11.61
N PHE A 119 -16.90 11.98 -11.91
CA PHE A 119 -17.33 11.67 -13.25
C PHE A 119 -18.37 12.70 -13.69
N ASP A 120 -17.90 13.71 -14.42
CA ASP A 120 -18.76 14.65 -15.14
C ASP A 120 -19.40 13.91 -16.32
N SER A 121 -20.73 13.88 -16.35
CA SER A 121 -21.51 13.35 -17.48
C SER A 121 -21.68 14.40 -18.56
#